data_AF-A0A559IGD7-F1
#
_entry.id   AF-A0A559IGD7-F1
#
_cell.length_a   1.000
_cell.length_b   1.000
_cell.length_c   1.000
_cell.angle_alpha   90.00
_cell.angle_beta   90.00
_cell.angle_gamma   90.00
#
_symmetry.space_group_name_H-M   'P 1'
#
loop_
_entity.id
_entity.type
_entity.pdbx_description
1 polymer ?
#
loop_
_entity_poly.entity_id
_entity_poly.type
_entity_poly.pdbx_seq_one_letter_code
_entity_poly.pdbx_strand_id
1 'polypeptide(L)'
;MAKLVVPIRRFLSRSNCPHRLWFVYPPKGNEKQTMTKEFVSTSFIRAGRFTAAMSLVCIGGLLLWDALSTGYSHIKLLKVWWPLIAISWAFEVLVTGLLKRRQKKKWKVDFVGISAALIVAVSVFLIAQPNLFHNWVRSIQFDFSMMKQMVLEGGVPITKPTIEQQLSEDIDQLTIVHETGDIYIETAETETIEVESIVTIYEATQQEAEVAAAAVDLKLEQAAPNKLVLDGKSYTGSNKPRQPFQFDIKITIPEEKFIELDIQVNKGNVYAQRPVAPIYVHANEGDIRIVDALDRVEARTSKGDIECNDIKGMAVLHTMKGNVYGQRLESGVELQVQQGNIELDEINSTLHAVAHNGNVNISSSKLSGYWSVENLKGDVNLVLPQDVNMAVDLHSLKGSIMTNYSSLGSDESAVIDSVGEGGVGLRVRASGSISLQHKG
;
A
#
# COMPACT_ATOMS: atom_id res chain seq x y z
N MET A 1 16.71 72.56 -2.49
CA MET A 1 17.62 72.98 -3.59
C MET A 1 18.98 72.35 -3.31
N ALA A 2 19.82 71.93 -4.26
CA ALA A 2 19.77 72.04 -5.73
C ALA A 2 20.07 70.66 -6.38
N LYS A 3 19.29 70.22 -7.39
CA LYS A 3 19.60 70.18 -8.84
C LYS A 3 20.72 69.22 -9.29
N LEU A 4 20.36 68.31 -10.20
CA LEU A 4 21.25 67.60 -11.12
C LEU A 4 21.87 68.57 -12.15
N VAL A 5 22.92 68.12 -12.87
CA VAL A 5 22.97 68.10 -14.36
C VAL A 5 24.12 67.20 -14.85
N VAL A 6 23.97 66.63 -16.05
CA VAL A 6 24.94 65.75 -16.74
C VAL A 6 25.35 66.37 -18.09
N PRO A 7 26.59 66.16 -18.56
CA PRO A 7 26.91 66.19 -20.00
C PRO A 7 27.56 64.89 -20.53
N ILE A 8 27.48 64.67 -21.85
CA ILE A 8 27.90 63.44 -22.58
C ILE A 8 28.66 63.82 -23.87
N ARG A 9 29.44 62.86 -24.44
CA ARG A 9 30.14 62.82 -25.77
C ARG A 9 31.67 63.06 -25.68
N ARG A 10 32.55 62.53 -26.54
CA ARG A 10 32.53 61.90 -27.92
C ARG A 10 33.48 60.65 -27.89
N PHE A 11 33.31 59.54 -28.64
CA PHE A 11 33.45 59.30 -30.11
C PHE A 11 34.83 59.70 -30.68
N LEU A 12 35.64 58.91 -31.41
CA LEU A 12 35.61 57.54 -32.02
C LEU A 12 37.11 57.01 -32.07
N SER A 13 37.66 56.07 -32.89
CA SER A 13 37.25 55.29 -34.08
C SER A 13 38.18 54.07 -34.37
N ARG A 14 37.65 52.98 -34.99
CA ARG A 14 38.26 52.10 -36.05
C ARG A 14 39.57 51.30 -35.74
N SER A 15 39.88 50.16 -36.40
CA SER A 15 39.21 49.37 -37.46
C SER A 15 39.77 47.94 -37.68
N ASN A 16 38.91 47.07 -38.23
CA ASN A 16 39.17 45.93 -39.16
C ASN A 16 39.79 44.60 -38.66
N CYS A 17 39.32 43.54 -39.34
CA CYS A 17 39.73 42.12 -39.28
C CYS A 17 40.56 41.77 -40.55
N PRO A 18 40.60 40.49 -40.99
CA PRO A 18 41.44 39.38 -40.54
C PRO A 18 42.42 38.91 -41.65
N HIS A 19 43.21 37.85 -41.44
CA HIS A 19 43.43 36.81 -42.49
C HIS A 19 44.13 35.54 -41.96
N ARG A 20 43.93 34.41 -42.67
CA ARG A 20 44.67 33.14 -42.52
C ARG A 20 46.04 33.22 -43.21
N LEU A 21 47.01 32.40 -42.78
CA LEU A 21 47.85 31.61 -43.69
C LEU A 21 48.47 30.39 -42.99
N TRP A 22 48.74 29.33 -43.77
CA TRP A 22 49.43 28.10 -43.38
C TRP A 22 50.94 28.22 -43.71
N PHE A 23 51.81 27.38 -43.12
CA PHE A 23 52.50 26.28 -43.85
C PHE A 23 53.69 25.60 -43.10
N VAL A 24 54.04 24.40 -43.59
CA VAL A 24 55.35 23.69 -43.56
C VAL A 24 55.87 23.07 -42.25
N TYR A 25 56.11 21.76 -42.35
CA TYR A 25 57.06 20.88 -41.64
C TYR A 25 58.01 20.30 -42.73
N PRO A 26 59.17 19.69 -42.42
CA PRO A 26 60.20 19.96 -41.41
C PRO A 26 61.58 20.17 -42.15
N PRO A 27 62.80 19.79 -41.67
CA PRO A 27 63.19 18.40 -41.31
C PRO A 27 64.22 18.21 -40.15
N LYS A 28 64.21 16.98 -39.61
CA LYS A 28 65.34 16.18 -39.05
C LYS A 28 66.46 16.88 -38.25
N GLY A 29 66.51 16.55 -36.96
CA GLY A 29 67.74 16.48 -36.17
C GLY A 29 67.64 15.30 -35.19
N ASN A 30 68.40 14.23 -35.42
CA ASN A 30 68.43 13.06 -34.53
C ASN A 30 69.49 13.26 -33.45
N GLU A 31 69.12 13.20 -32.16
CA GLU A 31 69.90 12.37 -31.23
C GLU A 31 69.11 11.90 -29.99
N LYS A 32 69.63 10.87 -29.34
CA LYS A 32 68.88 9.95 -28.49
C LYS A 32 68.75 10.48 -27.06
N GLN A 33 67.54 10.40 -26.49
CA GLN A 33 67.39 10.11 -25.06
C GLN A 33 66.32 9.03 -24.85
N THR A 34 66.73 7.91 -24.27
CA THR A 34 65.87 6.82 -23.81
C THR A 34 65.22 7.21 -22.48
N MET A 35 63.90 7.31 -22.45
CA MET A 35 63.10 7.24 -21.22
C MET A 35 61.82 6.47 -21.48
N THR A 36 61.67 5.34 -20.80
CA THR A 36 60.43 4.55 -20.75
C THR A 36 59.35 5.36 -20.04
N LYS A 37 58.40 5.92 -20.79
CA LYS A 37 57.16 6.46 -20.20
C LYS A 37 56.18 5.33 -19.98
N GLU A 38 56.21 4.78 -18.77
CA GLU A 38 55.13 3.96 -18.23
C GLU A 38 53.78 4.70 -18.41
N PHE A 39 52.77 3.98 -18.87
CA PHE A 39 51.37 4.45 -18.80
C PHE A 39 50.87 4.27 -17.35
N VAL A 40 51.43 5.06 -16.42
CA VAL A 40 50.94 5.11 -15.03
C VAL A 40 49.55 5.73 -15.05
N SER A 41 48.53 4.86 -15.09
CA SER A 41 47.13 5.22 -14.94
C SER A 41 46.91 5.79 -13.53
N THR A 42 47.10 7.10 -13.40
CA THR A 42 46.83 7.85 -12.17
C THR A 42 45.34 8.01 -11.98
N SER A 43 44.68 6.89 -11.66
CA SER A 43 43.26 6.84 -11.37
C SER A 43 42.93 7.81 -10.24
N PHE A 44 42.14 8.85 -10.54
CA PHE A 44 41.71 9.81 -9.55
C PHE A 44 40.66 9.13 -8.65
N ILE A 45 41.10 8.60 -7.51
CA ILE A 45 40.22 8.00 -6.49
C ILE A 45 39.34 9.12 -5.89
N ARG A 46 38.16 9.30 -6.51
CA ARG A 46 37.04 10.11 -6.02
C ARG A 46 36.32 9.34 -4.92
N ALA A 47 35.91 10.04 -3.87
CA ALA A 47 35.18 9.43 -2.76
C ALA A 47 33.76 9.00 -3.20
N GLY A 48 33.29 7.88 -2.64
CA GLY A 48 32.01 7.24 -2.92
C GLY A 48 32.07 6.16 -4.01
N ARG A 49 33.13 6.12 -4.84
CA ARG A 49 33.27 5.10 -5.89
C ARG A 49 33.60 3.71 -5.33
N PHE A 50 34.33 3.63 -4.22
CA PHE A 50 34.73 2.34 -3.65
C PHE A 50 33.57 1.69 -2.90
N THR A 51 32.90 2.44 -2.02
CA THR A 51 31.68 1.94 -1.36
C THR A 51 30.55 1.64 -2.34
N ALA A 52 30.30 2.46 -3.37
CA ALA A 52 29.28 2.17 -4.38
C ALA A 52 29.56 0.87 -5.17
N ALA A 53 30.82 0.61 -5.53
CA ALA A 53 31.21 -0.65 -6.16
C ALA A 53 31.05 -1.83 -5.19
N MET A 54 31.46 -1.66 -3.93
CA MET A 54 31.38 -2.72 -2.92
C MET A 54 29.93 -3.03 -2.53
N SER A 55 29.03 -2.05 -2.43
CA SER A 55 27.60 -2.30 -2.20
C SER A 55 26.93 -3.00 -3.39
N LEU A 56 27.30 -2.67 -4.64
CA LEU A 56 26.82 -3.41 -5.82
C LEU A 56 27.34 -4.86 -5.82
N VAL A 57 28.60 -5.10 -5.44
CA VAL A 57 29.16 -6.46 -5.32
C VAL A 57 28.48 -7.24 -4.20
N CYS A 58 28.21 -6.62 -3.03
CA CYS A 58 27.48 -7.29 -1.95
C CYS A 58 26.02 -7.62 -2.33
N ILE A 59 25.30 -6.70 -2.97
CA ILE A 59 23.92 -6.93 -3.40
C ILE A 59 23.87 -8.01 -4.50
N GLY A 60 24.75 -7.94 -5.50
CA GLY A 60 24.85 -8.96 -6.54
C GLY A 60 25.28 -10.33 -6.00
N GLY A 61 26.20 -10.35 -5.03
CA GLY A 61 26.62 -11.57 -4.33
C GLY A 61 25.51 -12.21 -3.51
N LEU A 62 24.73 -11.40 -2.78
CA LEU A 62 23.54 -11.87 -2.05
C LEU A 62 22.51 -12.46 -3.01
N LEU A 63 22.18 -11.78 -4.12
CA LEU A 63 21.22 -12.27 -5.11
C LEU A 63 21.68 -13.56 -5.81
N LEU A 64 22.97 -13.69 -6.10
CA LEU A 64 23.53 -14.90 -6.69
C LEU A 64 23.57 -16.06 -5.69
N TRP A 65 23.76 -15.77 -4.40
CA TRP A 65 23.65 -16.75 -3.32
C TRP A 65 22.20 -17.20 -3.09
N ASP A 66 21.24 -16.26 -3.13
CA ASP A 66 19.78 -16.50 -3.08
C ASP A 66 19.36 -17.47 -4.20
N ALA A 67 19.82 -17.21 -5.44
CA ALA A 67 19.54 -18.03 -6.62
C ALA A 67 20.21 -19.42 -6.61
N LEU A 68 21.24 -19.63 -5.79
CA LEU A 68 21.89 -20.95 -5.60
C LEU A 68 21.39 -21.70 -4.36
N SER A 69 20.73 -21.02 -3.42
CA SER A 69 20.39 -21.55 -2.09
C SER A 69 18.89 -21.77 -1.94
N THR A 70 18.39 -22.89 -2.46
CA THR A 70 16.98 -23.31 -2.31
C THR A 70 16.61 -23.51 -0.83
N GLY A 71 16.07 -22.47 -0.19
CA GLY A 71 15.50 -22.53 1.16
C GLY A 71 15.72 -21.29 2.04
N TYR A 72 16.69 -20.41 1.75
CA TYR A 72 17.00 -19.27 2.62
C TYR A 72 17.12 -17.95 1.85
N SER A 73 16.10 -17.10 1.99
CA SER A 73 16.04 -15.75 1.43
C SER A 73 17.00 -14.80 2.15
N HIS A 74 18.30 -14.89 1.86
CA HIS A 74 19.35 -14.08 2.49
C HIS A 74 19.15 -12.58 2.24
N ILE A 75 18.40 -12.23 1.20
CA ILE A 75 17.93 -10.88 0.92
C ILE A 75 17.07 -10.27 2.07
N LYS A 76 16.42 -11.08 2.94
CA LYS A 76 15.73 -10.59 4.17
C LYS A 76 16.67 -9.73 5.04
N LEU A 77 17.97 -10.04 5.09
CA LEU A 77 18.97 -9.28 5.87
C LEU A 77 19.09 -7.82 5.42
N LEU A 78 18.83 -7.50 4.14
CA LEU A 78 18.92 -6.13 3.64
C LEU A 78 17.86 -5.21 4.27
N LYS A 79 16.69 -5.75 4.66
CA LYS A 79 15.64 -4.99 5.35
C LYS A 79 16.10 -4.42 6.69
N VAL A 80 16.91 -5.18 7.44
CA VAL A 80 17.42 -4.79 8.76
C VAL A 80 18.71 -3.98 8.65
N TRP A 81 19.61 -4.37 7.75
CA TRP A 81 20.99 -3.86 7.74
C TRP A 81 21.27 -2.74 6.71
N TRP A 82 20.27 -2.25 5.97
CA TRP A 82 20.45 -1.09 5.07
C TRP A 82 21.09 0.16 5.71
N PRO A 83 20.92 0.48 7.02
CA PRO A 83 21.60 1.63 7.63
C PRO A 83 23.13 1.52 7.59
N LEU A 84 23.69 0.30 7.56
CA LEU A 84 25.14 0.11 7.39
C LEU A 84 25.66 0.64 6.04
N ILE A 85 24.83 0.67 4.99
CA ILE A 85 25.22 1.23 3.69
C ILE A 85 25.41 2.75 3.82
N ALA A 86 24.47 3.43 4.47
CA ALA A 86 24.56 4.86 4.77
C ALA A 86 25.73 5.19 5.71
N ILE A 87 25.95 4.39 6.76
CA ILE A 87 27.08 4.54 7.69
C ILE A 87 28.41 4.32 6.95
N SER A 88 28.50 3.32 6.06
CA SER A 88 29.69 3.04 5.26
C SER A 88 30.02 4.18 4.28
N TRP A 89 29.00 4.77 3.63
CA TRP A 89 29.15 5.99 2.82
C TRP A 89 29.64 7.18 3.64
N ALA A 90 29.05 7.43 4.80
CA ALA A 90 29.48 8.48 5.72
C ALA A 90 30.93 8.26 6.20
N PHE A 91 31.31 7.02 6.47
CA PHE A 91 32.66 6.63 6.86
C PHE A 91 33.68 6.83 5.74
N GLU A 92 33.41 6.41 4.49
CA GLU A 92 34.30 6.67 3.35
C GLU A 92 34.48 8.18 3.11
N VAL A 93 33.40 8.96 3.21
CA VAL A 93 33.43 10.43 3.11
C VAL A 93 34.30 11.05 4.21
N LEU A 94 34.15 10.61 5.46
CA LEU A 94 34.91 11.11 6.60
C LEU A 94 36.39 10.72 6.52
N VAL A 95 36.70 9.45 6.25
CA VAL A 95 38.06 8.93 6.11
C VAL A 95 38.80 9.58 4.94
N THR A 96 38.17 9.71 3.77
CA THR A 96 38.79 10.39 2.62
C THR A 96 38.96 11.89 2.84
N GLY A 97 38.10 12.52 3.65
CA GLY A 97 38.27 13.90 4.13
C GLY A 97 39.48 14.07 5.05
N LEU A 98 39.64 13.17 6.04
CA LEU A 98 40.77 13.18 6.96
C LEU A 98 42.11 12.91 6.26
N LEU A 99 42.20 11.88 5.42
CA LEU A 99 43.41 11.55 4.66
C LEU A 99 43.84 12.70 3.74
N LYS A 100 42.87 13.35 3.07
CA LYS A 100 43.16 14.43 2.11
C LYS A 100 43.42 15.78 2.77
N ARG A 101 43.10 16.00 4.06
CA ARG A 101 43.50 17.23 4.80
C ARG A 101 45.03 17.48 4.80
N ARG A 102 45.86 16.44 4.64
CA ARG A 102 47.34 16.57 4.54
C ARG A 102 47.86 17.07 3.18
N GLN A 103 47.04 17.14 2.13
CA GLN A 103 47.43 17.69 0.82
C GLN A 103 46.42 18.73 0.34
N LYS A 104 46.89 19.93 -0.05
CA LYS A 104 46.03 21.08 -0.45
C LYS A 104 45.32 20.90 -1.82
N LYS A 105 44.66 19.76 -2.06
CA LYS A 105 43.81 19.48 -3.24
C LYS A 105 42.33 19.71 -2.89
N LYS A 106 41.57 20.26 -3.85
CA LYS A 106 40.12 20.51 -3.68
C LYS A 106 39.36 19.18 -3.55
N TRP A 107 38.57 19.06 -2.49
CA TRP A 107 37.66 17.94 -2.25
C TRP A 107 36.49 17.96 -3.26
N LYS A 108 36.11 16.79 -3.76
CA LYS A 108 34.94 16.57 -4.63
C LYS A 108 34.38 15.16 -4.37
N VAL A 109 33.09 15.08 -4.08
CA VAL A 109 32.30 13.82 -4.00
C VAL A 109 31.75 13.50 -5.40
N ASP A 110 31.73 12.24 -5.81
CA ASP A 110 31.22 11.82 -7.12
C ASP A 110 29.72 11.50 -7.06
N PHE A 111 28.89 12.51 -6.76
CA PHE A 111 27.44 12.36 -6.61
C PHE A 111 26.77 11.63 -7.79
N VAL A 112 27.27 11.82 -9.02
CA VAL A 112 26.75 11.14 -10.22
C VAL A 112 27.05 9.65 -10.23
N GLY A 113 28.23 9.24 -9.74
CA GLY A 113 28.57 7.82 -9.57
C GLY A 113 27.76 7.16 -8.46
N ILE A 114 27.49 7.90 -7.38
CA ILE A 114 26.69 7.43 -6.24
C ILE A 114 25.22 7.25 -6.64
N SER A 115 24.61 8.23 -7.31
CA SER A 115 23.21 8.13 -7.76
C SER A 115 23.02 7.05 -8.83
N ALA A 116 23.94 6.91 -9.78
CA ALA A 116 23.87 5.85 -10.79
C ALA A 116 23.95 4.45 -10.15
N ALA A 117 24.83 4.24 -9.17
CA ALA A 117 24.93 2.96 -8.47
C ALA A 117 23.68 2.66 -7.63
N LEU A 118 23.09 3.67 -6.97
CA LEU A 118 21.85 3.51 -6.21
C LEU A 118 20.66 3.19 -7.12
N ILE A 119 20.52 3.86 -8.26
CA ILE A 119 19.48 3.56 -9.25
C ILE A 119 19.61 2.11 -9.74
N VAL A 120 20.81 1.68 -10.13
CA VAL A 120 21.04 0.28 -10.58
C VAL A 120 20.71 -0.73 -9.46
N ALA A 121 21.13 -0.47 -8.22
CA ALA A 121 20.83 -1.35 -7.09
C ALA A 121 19.31 -1.46 -6.83
N VAL A 122 18.58 -0.35 -6.88
CA VAL A 122 17.12 -0.32 -6.72
C VAL A 122 16.42 -1.01 -7.89
N SER A 123 16.82 -0.75 -9.14
CA SER A 123 16.23 -1.42 -10.32
C SER A 123 16.45 -2.95 -10.29
N VAL A 124 17.64 -3.41 -9.89
CA VAL A 124 17.91 -4.85 -9.77
C VAL A 124 17.09 -5.48 -8.63
N PHE A 125 16.96 -4.80 -7.48
CA PHE A 125 16.11 -5.27 -6.38
C PHE A 125 14.64 -5.38 -6.76
N LEU A 126 14.08 -4.37 -7.44
CA LEU A 126 12.70 -4.34 -7.93
C LEU A 126 12.39 -5.48 -8.91
N ILE A 127 13.34 -5.83 -9.78
CA ILE A 127 13.17 -6.88 -10.79
C ILE A 127 13.34 -8.28 -10.17
N ALA A 128 14.29 -8.46 -9.24
CA ALA A 128 14.62 -9.77 -8.69
C ALA A 128 13.66 -10.24 -7.59
N GLN A 129 13.09 -9.31 -6.80
CA GLN A 129 12.32 -9.62 -5.59
C GLN A 129 11.04 -8.76 -5.49
N PRO A 130 10.12 -8.82 -6.48
CA PRO A 130 8.94 -7.94 -6.56
C PRO A 130 8.03 -8.05 -5.33
N ASN A 131 7.80 -9.27 -4.83
CA ASN A 131 6.94 -9.53 -3.67
C ASN A 131 7.51 -8.89 -2.39
N LEU A 132 8.84 -8.87 -2.20
CA LEU A 132 9.45 -8.23 -1.04
C LEU A 132 9.35 -6.71 -1.08
N PHE A 133 9.41 -6.11 -2.27
CA PHE A 133 9.16 -4.67 -2.43
C PHE A 133 7.69 -4.33 -2.18
N HIS A 134 6.75 -5.08 -2.77
CA HIS A 134 5.31 -4.87 -2.56
C HIS A 134 4.94 -4.98 -1.07
N ASN A 135 5.39 -6.02 -0.38
CA ASN A 135 5.11 -6.22 1.05
C ASN A 135 5.82 -5.19 1.94
N TRP A 136 6.97 -4.63 1.52
CA TRP A 136 7.67 -3.55 2.25
C TRP A 136 7.03 -2.17 2.01
N VAL A 137 6.48 -1.92 0.82
CA VAL A 137 5.66 -0.73 0.57
C VAL A 137 4.36 -0.79 1.36
N ARG A 138 3.70 -1.96 1.44
CA ARG A 138 2.57 -2.15 2.35
C ARG A 138 2.96 -1.95 3.82
N SER A 139 4.07 -2.54 4.29
CA SER A 139 4.48 -2.36 5.70
C SER A 139 4.77 -0.90 6.03
N ILE A 140 5.39 -0.13 5.12
CA ILE A 140 5.61 1.32 5.29
C ILE A 140 4.30 2.12 5.46
N GLN A 141 3.16 1.64 4.95
CA GLN A 141 1.86 2.28 5.18
C GLN A 141 1.28 1.98 6.57
N PHE A 142 1.69 0.89 7.23
CA PHE A 142 1.20 0.47 8.55
C PHE A 142 2.23 0.66 9.69
N ASP A 143 3.52 0.82 9.38
CA ASP A 143 4.64 1.02 10.33
C ASP A 143 4.50 2.35 11.10
N PHE A 144 3.75 2.30 12.22
CA PHE A 144 3.65 3.18 13.42
C PHE A 144 3.51 4.71 13.28
N SER A 145 4.06 5.30 12.22
CA SER A 145 3.99 6.70 11.86
C SER A 145 2.55 7.18 11.80
N MET A 146 1.67 6.56 10.99
CA MET A 146 0.27 6.98 10.87
C MET A 146 -0.47 7.00 12.22
N MET A 147 -0.37 5.92 13.00
CA MET A 147 -0.99 5.80 14.33
C MET A 147 -0.48 6.88 15.31
N LYS A 148 0.80 7.27 15.22
CA LYS A 148 1.41 8.32 16.05
C LYS A 148 1.24 9.74 15.49
N GLN A 149 0.79 9.88 14.24
CA GLN A 149 0.75 11.13 13.48
C GLN A 149 -0.68 11.59 13.17
N MET A 150 -1.69 10.75 13.42
CA MET A 150 -3.10 11.16 13.51
C MET A 150 -3.46 11.83 14.85
N VAL A 151 -2.62 11.72 15.90
CA VAL A 151 -2.74 12.55 17.11
C VAL A 151 -2.18 13.96 16.86
N LEU A 152 -2.84 14.68 15.94
CA LEU A 152 -2.49 16.05 15.56
C LEU A 152 -3.63 17.07 15.74
N GLU A 153 -4.64 16.74 16.55
CA GLU A 153 -5.61 17.71 17.10
C GLU A 153 -5.98 17.36 18.56
N GLY A 154 -5.40 18.11 19.51
CA GLY A 154 -5.91 18.29 20.88
C GLY A 154 -5.85 17.12 21.90
N GLY A 155 -5.53 15.89 21.49
CA GLY A 155 -5.51 14.71 22.38
C GLY A 155 -4.19 14.47 23.13
N VAL A 156 -4.28 13.87 24.31
CA VAL A 156 -3.15 13.30 25.09
C VAL A 156 -3.17 11.76 24.97
N PRO A 157 -2.21 11.14 24.25
CA PRO A 157 -2.16 9.70 24.07
C PRO A 157 -1.44 9.00 25.24
N ILE A 158 -2.12 8.02 25.84
CA ILE A 158 -1.61 7.18 26.93
C ILE A 158 -1.51 5.73 26.44
N THR A 159 -0.29 5.25 26.18
CA THR A 159 -0.03 3.85 25.82
C THR A 159 -0.28 2.94 27.02
N LYS A 160 -0.95 1.80 26.79
CA LYS A 160 -1.21 0.76 27.79
C LYS A 160 -0.12 -0.30 27.80
N PRO A 161 0.01 -1.09 28.89
CA PRO A 161 0.82 -2.31 28.87
C PRO A 161 0.33 -3.25 27.77
N THR A 162 1.26 -3.78 26.96
CA THR A 162 0.96 -4.83 25.97
C THR A 162 0.45 -6.09 26.66
N ILE A 163 -0.58 -6.72 26.11
CA ILE A 163 -1.02 -8.05 26.53
C ILE A 163 -0.35 -9.08 25.62
N GLU A 164 0.55 -9.89 26.17
CA GLU A 164 1.17 -11.02 25.49
C GLU A 164 0.50 -12.32 25.97
N GLN A 165 -0.15 -13.05 25.07
CA GLN A 165 -0.84 -14.31 25.37
C GLN A 165 -0.26 -15.46 24.54
N GLN A 166 0.26 -16.47 25.24
CA GLN A 166 0.67 -17.72 24.62
C GLN A 166 -0.55 -18.56 24.25
N LEU A 167 -0.59 -19.06 23.02
CA LEU A 167 -1.67 -19.89 22.51
C LEU A 167 -1.47 -21.37 22.88
N SER A 168 -2.44 -21.95 23.57
CA SER A 168 -2.60 -23.41 23.60
C SER A 168 -3.04 -23.92 22.22
N GLU A 169 -2.73 -25.18 21.91
CA GLU A 169 -3.05 -25.78 20.61
C GLU A 169 -4.56 -25.82 20.31
N ASP A 170 -5.40 -25.86 21.34
CA ASP A 170 -6.87 -25.93 21.22
C ASP A 170 -7.54 -24.61 20.81
N ILE A 171 -6.84 -23.46 20.78
CA ILE A 171 -7.46 -22.15 20.50
C ILE A 171 -7.55 -21.92 18.98
N ASP A 172 -8.78 -21.89 18.47
CA ASP A 172 -9.14 -21.69 17.07
C ASP A 172 -10.02 -20.44 16.83
N GLN A 173 -10.47 -19.74 17.88
CA GLN A 173 -11.34 -18.57 17.75
C GLN A 173 -10.95 -17.42 18.69
N LEU A 174 -10.92 -16.19 18.15
CA LEU A 174 -10.75 -14.95 18.89
C LEU A 174 -11.90 -13.98 18.57
N THR A 175 -12.73 -13.70 19.57
CA THR A 175 -13.75 -12.64 19.49
C THR A 175 -13.21 -11.33 20.06
N ILE A 176 -13.40 -10.22 19.36
CA ILE A 176 -12.93 -8.88 19.71
C ILE A 176 -14.15 -7.97 19.88
N VAL A 177 -14.36 -7.44 21.08
CA VAL A 177 -15.57 -6.68 21.43
C VAL A 177 -15.19 -5.26 21.82
N HIS A 178 -15.51 -4.28 20.97
CA HIS A 178 -15.00 -2.91 21.07
C HIS A 178 -16.10 -1.84 20.97
N GLU A 179 -15.87 -0.69 21.59
CA GLU A 179 -16.90 0.37 21.73
C GLU A 179 -16.52 1.68 21.03
N THR A 180 -15.31 2.22 21.23
CA THR A 180 -14.85 3.48 20.60
C THR A 180 -13.35 3.51 20.33
N GLY A 181 -12.95 3.37 19.06
CA GLY A 181 -11.55 3.39 18.61
C GLY A 181 -11.30 2.48 17.42
N ASP A 182 -10.18 2.69 16.74
CA ASP A 182 -9.82 1.94 15.54
C ASP A 182 -9.11 0.62 15.91
N ILE A 183 -9.43 -0.44 15.16
CA ILE A 183 -8.91 -1.79 15.36
C ILE A 183 -7.97 -2.14 14.20
N TYR A 184 -6.71 -2.38 14.52
CA TYR A 184 -5.69 -2.83 13.57
C TYR A 184 -5.37 -4.31 13.83
N ILE A 185 -5.41 -5.14 12.79
CA ILE A 185 -5.13 -6.57 12.87
C ILE A 185 -4.07 -6.91 11.82
N GLU A 186 -2.95 -7.45 12.27
CA GLU A 186 -1.86 -7.92 11.40
C GLU A 186 -1.46 -9.35 11.74
N THR A 187 -1.08 -10.12 10.73
CA THR A 187 -0.58 -11.49 10.89
C THR A 187 0.93 -11.53 10.64
N ALA A 188 1.69 -12.17 11.54
CA ALA A 188 3.15 -12.05 11.62
C ALA A 188 3.87 -13.36 12.00
N GLU A 189 5.20 -13.39 11.79
CA GLU A 189 6.11 -14.48 12.20
C GLU A 189 6.33 -14.47 13.75
N THR A 190 5.27 -14.63 14.57
CA THR A 190 5.28 -14.65 16.06
C THR A 190 4.74 -15.97 16.66
N GLU A 191 5.01 -16.26 17.94
CA GLU A 191 4.45 -17.42 18.67
C GLU A 191 3.25 -17.07 19.58
N THR A 192 3.10 -15.79 19.92
CA THR A 192 2.10 -15.23 20.85
C THR A 192 1.13 -14.32 20.12
N ILE A 193 -0.10 -14.19 20.66
CA ILE A 193 -0.94 -13.02 20.35
C ILE A 193 -0.39 -11.85 21.17
N GLU A 194 -0.12 -10.74 20.50
CA GLU A 194 0.31 -9.50 21.12
C GLU A 194 -0.78 -8.45 20.91
N VAL A 195 -1.22 -7.78 21.98
CA VAL A 195 -2.21 -6.71 21.91
C VAL A 195 -1.62 -5.41 22.47
N GLU A 196 -1.24 -4.51 21.57
CA GLU A 196 -0.88 -3.13 21.89
C GLU A 196 -2.16 -2.27 21.95
N SER A 197 -2.23 -1.27 22.83
CA SER A 197 -3.35 -0.32 22.81
C SER A 197 -3.00 1.07 23.35
N ILE A 198 -3.72 2.07 22.86
CA ILE A 198 -3.48 3.50 23.14
C ILE A 198 -4.81 4.17 23.47
N VAL A 199 -4.88 4.80 24.65
CA VAL A 199 -6.03 5.62 25.06
C VAL A 199 -5.70 7.09 24.83
N THR A 200 -6.32 7.72 23.84
CA THR A 200 -6.17 9.16 23.58
C THR A 200 -7.29 9.92 24.27
N ILE A 201 -6.96 10.66 25.33
CA ILE A 201 -7.91 11.51 26.08
C ILE A 201 -7.88 12.93 25.52
N TYR A 202 -9.03 13.50 25.15
CA TYR A 202 -9.14 14.89 24.68
C TYR A 202 -9.54 15.83 25.83
N GLU A 203 -9.30 17.13 25.65
CA GLU A 203 -9.72 18.18 26.60
C GLU A 203 -9.16 18.02 28.04
N ALA A 204 -8.05 17.30 28.20
CA ALA A 204 -7.44 16.97 29.49
C ALA A 204 -5.98 17.44 29.60
N THR A 205 -5.53 17.76 30.80
CA THR A 205 -4.09 17.82 31.10
C THR A 205 -3.48 16.41 31.21
N GLN A 206 -2.16 16.29 31.14
CA GLN A 206 -1.43 15.00 31.27
C GLN A 206 -1.88 14.18 32.48
N GLN A 207 -2.03 14.81 33.66
CA GLN A 207 -2.42 14.12 34.90
C GLN A 207 -3.88 13.67 34.89
N GLU A 208 -4.77 14.47 34.31
CA GLU A 208 -6.18 14.10 34.14
C GLU A 208 -6.36 13.01 33.08
N ALA A 209 -5.52 13.01 32.04
CA ALA A 209 -5.49 11.98 31.02
C ALA A 209 -5.00 10.63 31.57
N GLU A 210 -3.94 10.63 32.39
CA GLU A 210 -3.46 9.42 33.07
C GLU A 210 -4.54 8.80 33.99
N VAL A 211 -5.25 9.64 34.76
CA VAL A 211 -6.36 9.19 35.63
C VAL A 211 -7.57 8.73 34.83
N ALA A 212 -7.94 9.41 33.74
CA ALA A 212 -9.04 9.02 32.88
C ALA A 212 -8.74 7.72 32.11
N ALA A 213 -7.53 7.59 31.56
CA ALA A 213 -7.08 6.38 30.88
C ALA A 213 -6.99 5.19 31.84
N ALA A 214 -6.71 5.39 33.13
CA ALA A 214 -6.71 4.30 34.12
C ALA A 214 -8.09 3.63 34.31
N ALA A 215 -9.20 4.29 33.94
CA ALA A 215 -10.55 3.69 33.94
C ALA A 215 -10.87 2.87 32.66
N VAL A 216 -10.05 3.00 31.60
CA VAL A 216 -10.15 2.21 30.37
C VAL A 216 -9.27 0.97 30.51
N ASP A 217 -9.89 -0.19 30.68
CA ASP A 217 -9.20 -1.48 30.86
C ASP A 217 -9.39 -2.38 29.64
N LEU A 218 -8.47 -3.32 29.40
CA LEU A 218 -8.52 -4.25 28.27
C LEU A 218 -8.29 -5.66 28.76
N LYS A 219 -9.25 -6.55 28.51
CA LYS A 219 -9.24 -7.90 29.08
C LYS A 219 -9.26 -8.95 28.00
N LEU A 220 -8.27 -9.84 28.03
CA LEU A 220 -8.23 -11.05 27.23
C LEU A 220 -8.58 -12.22 28.14
N GLU A 221 -9.78 -12.77 28.01
CA GLU A 221 -10.31 -13.86 28.85
C GLU A 221 -10.65 -15.08 27.99
N GLN A 222 -10.35 -16.29 28.48
CA GLN A 222 -10.69 -17.53 27.80
C GLN A 222 -12.12 -17.95 28.16
N ALA A 223 -13.07 -17.65 27.27
CA ALA A 223 -14.51 -17.89 27.51
C ALA A 223 -14.92 -19.36 27.29
N ALA A 224 -14.17 -20.10 26.46
CA ALA A 224 -14.30 -21.53 26.26
C ALA A 224 -12.91 -22.11 25.92
N PRO A 225 -12.68 -23.44 26.00
CA PRO A 225 -11.35 -24.04 25.76
C PRO A 225 -10.68 -23.58 24.45
N ASN A 226 -11.47 -23.41 23.39
CA ASN A 226 -11.02 -22.98 22.07
C ASN A 226 -11.19 -21.48 21.77
N LYS A 227 -11.85 -20.72 22.65
CA LYS A 227 -12.30 -19.34 22.39
C LYS A 227 -11.69 -18.33 23.36
N LEU A 228 -10.91 -17.40 22.82
CA LEU A 228 -10.52 -16.16 23.50
C LEU A 228 -11.54 -15.04 23.23
N VAL A 229 -11.71 -14.16 24.20
CA VAL A 229 -12.51 -12.93 24.09
C VAL A 229 -11.67 -11.75 24.56
N LEU A 230 -11.48 -10.77 23.67
CA LEU A 230 -10.87 -9.48 23.97
C LEU A 230 -11.97 -8.44 24.23
N ASP A 231 -12.25 -8.17 25.50
CA ASP A 231 -13.24 -7.16 25.94
C ASP A 231 -12.59 -5.78 26.10
N GLY A 232 -12.93 -4.88 25.19
CA GLY A 232 -12.61 -3.45 25.22
C GLY A 232 -13.80 -2.56 25.64
N LYS A 233 -14.81 -3.10 26.35
CA LYS A 233 -16.01 -2.36 26.83
C LYS A 233 -16.05 -2.15 28.35
N SER A 234 -14.97 -2.47 29.04
CA SER A 234 -14.75 -2.33 30.51
C SER A 234 -15.16 -0.97 31.11
N TYR A 235 -15.05 0.11 30.33
CA TYR A 235 -15.36 1.49 30.68
C TYR A 235 -16.81 1.91 30.41
N THR A 236 -17.68 1.02 29.94
CA THR A 236 -19.08 1.39 29.66
C THR A 236 -19.89 1.61 30.95
N GLY A 237 -21.04 2.28 30.83
CA GLY A 237 -21.92 2.58 31.96
C GLY A 237 -21.29 3.55 32.98
N SER A 238 -21.22 3.14 34.25
CA SER A 238 -20.75 3.98 35.37
C SER A 238 -19.26 4.31 35.33
N ASN A 239 -18.47 3.51 34.60
CA ASN A 239 -17.01 3.59 34.60
C ASN A 239 -16.48 4.54 33.50
N LYS A 240 -17.35 5.17 32.71
CA LYS A 240 -16.94 5.93 31.54
C LYS A 240 -16.14 7.18 31.93
N PRO A 241 -14.94 7.40 31.35
CA PRO A 241 -14.25 8.68 31.42
C PRO A 241 -15.17 9.88 31.13
N ARG A 242 -14.97 10.97 31.87
CA ARG A 242 -15.80 12.18 31.76
C ARG A 242 -15.46 12.98 30.51
N GLN A 243 -14.19 12.98 30.14
CA GLN A 243 -13.65 13.57 28.93
C GLN A 243 -13.96 12.71 27.69
N PRO A 244 -14.02 13.31 26.49
CA PRO A 244 -14.00 12.54 25.25
C PRO A 244 -12.69 11.76 25.13
N PHE A 245 -12.74 10.56 24.57
CA PHE A 245 -11.55 9.76 24.31
C PHE A 245 -11.75 8.81 23.13
N GLN A 246 -10.64 8.34 22.59
CA GLN A 246 -10.50 7.29 21.59
C GLN A 246 -9.62 6.19 22.18
N PHE A 247 -9.89 4.92 21.89
CA PHE A 247 -9.15 3.79 22.42
C PHE A 247 -8.75 2.82 21.32
N ASP A 248 -7.60 3.06 20.70
CA ASP A 248 -7.14 2.30 19.55
C ASP A 248 -6.42 1.03 19.99
N ILE A 249 -6.65 -0.07 19.27
CA ILE A 249 -6.12 -1.41 19.59
C ILE A 249 -5.44 -1.98 18.35
N LYS A 250 -4.20 -2.48 18.51
CA LYS A 250 -3.50 -3.27 17.50
C LYS A 250 -3.32 -4.69 18.02
N ILE A 251 -3.66 -5.67 17.18
CA ILE A 251 -3.64 -7.11 17.47
C ILE A 251 -2.71 -7.79 16.46
N THR A 252 -1.61 -8.36 16.95
CA THR A 252 -0.67 -9.17 16.18
C THR A 252 -1.00 -10.65 16.37
N ILE A 253 -1.18 -11.39 15.28
CA ILE A 253 -1.57 -12.81 15.28
C ILE A 253 -0.46 -13.68 14.65
N PRO A 254 -0.09 -14.82 15.24
CA PRO A 254 0.82 -15.80 14.63
C PRO A 254 0.35 -16.33 13.26
N GLU A 255 1.17 -16.21 12.21
CA GLU A 255 0.86 -16.70 10.86
C GLU A 255 0.71 -18.23 10.80
N GLU A 256 1.35 -18.97 11.72
CA GLU A 256 1.23 -20.43 11.82
C GLU A 256 -0.09 -20.91 12.48
N LYS A 257 -0.96 -19.99 12.94
CA LYS A 257 -2.19 -20.30 13.68
C LYS A 257 -3.44 -19.88 12.91
N PHE A 258 -4.30 -20.85 12.63
CA PHE A 258 -5.54 -20.65 11.89
C PHE A 258 -6.68 -20.24 12.84
N ILE A 259 -6.70 -18.96 13.24
CA ILE A 259 -7.64 -18.42 14.25
C ILE A 259 -8.76 -17.63 13.58
N GLU A 260 -10.00 -18.09 13.72
CA GLU A 260 -11.20 -17.38 13.29
C GLU A 260 -11.40 -16.08 14.09
N LEU A 261 -11.72 -14.98 13.40
CA LEU A 261 -11.89 -13.66 13.98
C LEU A 261 -13.35 -13.19 13.95
N ASP A 262 -13.93 -12.89 15.10
CA ASP A 262 -15.28 -12.32 15.27
C ASP A 262 -15.17 -10.93 15.92
N ILE A 263 -15.23 -9.89 15.10
CA ILE A 263 -14.92 -8.50 15.49
C ILE A 263 -16.21 -7.69 15.53
N GLN A 264 -16.53 -7.12 16.71
CA GLN A 264 -17.76 -6.38 16.96
C GLN A 264 -17.43 -4.98 17.50
N VAL A 265 -17.56 -3.96 16.65
CA VAL A 265 -17.21 -2.56 16.97
C VAL A 265 -18.43 -1.63 16.90
N ASN A 266 -18.67 -0.85 17.96
CA ASN A 266 -19.75 0.15 17.91
C ASN A 266 -19.33 1.39 17.11
N LYS A 267 -18.15 1.97 17.41
CA LYS A 267 -17.60 3.14 16.70
C LYS A 267 -16.11 2.99 16.46
N GLY A 268 -15.68 3.12 15.21
CA GLY A 268 -14.28 3.06 14.80
C GLY A 268 -14.06 2.11 13.62
N ASN A 269 -12.95 2.33 12.93
CA ASN A 269 -12.61 1.62 11.70
C ASN A 269 -11.91 0.29 12.00
N VAL A 270 -12.03 -0.68 11.08
CA VAL A 270 -11.37 -1.99 11.21
C VAL A 270 -10.43 -2.20 10.03
N TYR A 271 -9.14 -2.39 10.33
CA TYR A 271 -8.08 -2.61 9.35
C TYR A 271 -7.47 -4.00 9.55
N ALA A 272 -7.76 -4.95 8.67
CA ALA A 272 -7.21 -6.31 8.73
C ALA A 272 -6.27 -6.59 7.55
N GLN A 273 -5.00 -6.86 7.86
CA GLN A 273 -3.96 -7.19 6.89
C GLN A 273 -3.57 -8.66 7.00
N ARG A 274 -3.83 -9.40 5.92
CA ARG A 274 -3.48 -10.81 5.69
C ARG A 274 -4.05 -11.80 6.74
N PRO A 275 -5.36 -11.76 7.06
CA PRO A 275 -5.97 -12.81 7.88
C PRO A 275 -5.87 -14.16 7.15
N VAL A 276 -5.27 -15.15 7.82
CA VAL A 276 -5.02 -16.50 7.30
C VAL A 276 -6.26 -17.38 7.37
N ALA A 277 -7.12 -17.12 8.35
CA ALA A 277 -8.36 -17.84 8.65
C ALA A 277 -9.60 -16.92 8.46
N PRO A 278 -10.84 -17.45 8.55
CA PRO A 278 -12.05 -16.66 8.35
C PRO A 278 -12.16 -15.44 9.29
N ILE A 279 -12.62 -14.32 8.72
CA ILE A 279 -12.80 -13.05 9.43
C ILE A 279 -14.22 -12.53 9.25
N TYR A 280 -14.89 -12.26 10.37
CA TYR A 280 -16.23 -11.71 10.49
C TYR A 280 -16.14 -10.35 11.18
N VAL A 281 -16.57 -9.28 10.51
CA VAL A 281 -16.52 -7.91 11.02
C VAL A 281 -17.91 -7.31 11.05
N HIS A 282 -18.34 -6.88 12.23
CA HIS A 282 -19.62 -6.25 12.51
C HIS A 282 -19.39 -4.86 13.12
N ALA A 283 -19.41 -3.84 12.26
CA ALA A 283 -19.36 -2.44 12.66
C ALA A 283 -20.77 -1.81 12.72
N ASN A 284 -20.98 -0.89 13.65
CA ASN A 284 -22.17 -0.01 13.62
C ASN A 284 -21.84 1.32 12.93
N GLU A 285 -20.78 2.02 13.35
CA GLU A 285 -20.28 3.23 12.66
C GLU A 285 -18.76 3.18 12.48
N GLY A 286 -18.29 3.02 11.25
CA GLY A 286 -16.88 2.92 10.91
C GLY A 286 -16.66 2.16 9.59
N ASP A 287 -15.53 2.47 8.94
CA ASP A 287 -15.11 1.86 7.68
C ASP A 287 -14.40 0.52 7.92
N ILE A 288 -14.53 -0.44 7.00
CA ILE A 288 -13.91 -1.76 7.10
C ILE A 288 -12.96 -1.98 5.92
N ARG A 289 -11.66 -2.13 6.20
CA ARG A 289 -10.61 -2.36 5.20
C ARG A 289 -9.95 -3.73 5.44
N ILE A 290 -10.10 -4.65 4.50
CA ILE A 290 -9.54 -6.02 4.57
C ILE A 290 -8.67 -6.26 3.34
N VAL A 291 -7.43 -6.73 3.54
CA VAL A 291 -6.42 -6.86 2.48
C VAL A 291 -5.68 -8.19 2.58
N ASP A 292 -5.51 -8.90 1.46
CA ASP A 292 -4.70 -10.14 1.33
C ASP A 292 -5.23 -11.33 2.16
N ALA A 293 -6.55 -11.43 2.29
CA ALA A 293 -7.22 -12.46 3.11
C ALA A 293 -7.18 -13.83 2.41
N LEU A 294 -6.72 -14.86 3.13
CA LEU A 294 -6.50 -16.20 2.56
C LEU A 294 -7.74 -17.10 2.60
N ASP A 295 -8.70 -16.80 3.47
CA ASP A 295 -9.98 -17.52 3.59
C ASP A 295 -11.18 -16.54 3.53
N ARG A 296 -12.36 -16.95 4.01
CA ARG A 296 -13.63 -16.20 3.97
C ARG A 296 -13.54 -14.85 4.68
N VAL A 297 -14.13 -13.85 4.04
CA VAL A 297 -14.35 -12.52 4.60
C VAL A 297 -15.85 -12.26 4.68
N GLU A 298 -16.34 -11.88 5.85
CA GLU A 298 -17.67 -11.33 6.04
C GLU A 298 -17.58 -9.95 6.70
N ALA A 299 -17.96 -8.89 5.98
CA ALA A 299 -17.86 -7.52 6.45
C ALA A 299 -19.25 -6.86 6.44
N ARG A 300 -19.69 -6.38 7.60
CA ARG A 300 -21.00 -5.75 7.79
C ARG A 300 -20.84 -4.41 8.53
N THR A 301 -21.28 -3.30 7.93
CA THR A 301 -21.34 -1.99 8.61
C THR A 301 -22.70 -1.31 8.47
N SER A 302 -23.15 -0.58 9.49
CA SER A 302 -24.41 0.21 9.41
C SER A 302 -24.18 1.64 8.89
N LYS A 303 -22.97 2.19 9.06
CA LYS A 303 -22.50 3.43 8.46
C LYS A 303 -20.99 3.35 8.26
N GLY A 304 -20.54 3.38 7.03
CA GLY A 304 -19.13 3.27 6.66
C GLY A 304 -18.97 2.56 5.31
N ASP A 305 -17.83 2.81 4.69
CA ASP A 305 -17.43 2.19 3.44
C ASP A 305 -16.72 0.85 3.73
N ILE A 306 -16.79 -0.09 2.79
CA ILE A 306 -16.11 -1.38 2.88
C ILE A 306 -15.10 -1.49 1.73
N GLU A 307 -13.83 -1.71 2.02
CA GLU A 307 -12.78 -1.98 1.04
C GLU A 307 -12.20 -3.39 1.24
N CYS A 308 -12.26 -4.23 0.22
CA CYS A 308 -11.79 -5.62 0.26
C CYS A 308 -10.87 -5.92 -0.94
N ASN A 309 -9.58 -6.11 -0.68
CA ASN A 309 -8.57 -6.30 -1.72
C ASN A 309 -7.83 -7.63 -1.57
N ASP A 310 -7.55 -8.32 -2.68
CA ASP A 310 -6.81 -9.59 -2.71
C ASP A 310 -7.45 -10.67 -1.82
N ILE A 311 -8.74 -10.94 -2.02
CA ILE A 311 -9.50 -11.89 -1.18
C ILE A 311 -9.57 -13.25 -1.87
N LYS A 312 -8.92 -14.24 -1.25
CA LYS A 312 -8.83 -15.62 -1.77
C LYS A 312 -10.09 -16.42 -1.51
N GLY A 313 -10.68 -16.30 -0.31
CA GLY A 313 -11.94 -16.95 0.05
C GLY A 313 -13.18 -16.28 -0.54
N MET A 314 -14.34 -16.63 0.02
CA MET A 314 -15.62 -15.98 -0.30
C MET A 314 -15.72 -14.63 0.41
N ALA A 315 -16.17 -13.59 -0.29
CA ALA A 315 -16.46 -12.28 0.28
C ALA A 315 -17.97 -12.07 0.46
N VAL A 316 -18.40 -11.71 1.66
CA VAL A 316 -19.81 -11.45 2.04
C VAL A 316 -19.90 -10.03 2.61
N LEU A 317 -20.34 -9.06 1.81
CA LEU A 317 -20.15 -7.62 2.08
C LEU A 317 -21.50 -6.89 2.19
N HIS A 318 -21.84 -6.33 3.36
CA HIS A 318 -23.11 -5.63 3.57
C HIS A 318 -22.90 -4.24 4.19
N THR A 319 -23.38 -3.17 3.53
CA THR A 319 -23.47 -1.84 4.17
C THR A 319 -24.84 -1.20 4.03
N MET A 320 -25.33 -0.61 5.12
CA MET A 320 -26.56 0.18 5.08
C MET A 320 -26.33 1.59 4.52
N LYS A 321 -25.15 2.19 4.76
CA LYS A 321 -24.79 3.54 4.34
C LYS A 321 -23.28 3.66 4.13
N GLY A 322 -22.87 3.58 2.88
CA GLY A 322 -21.48 3.66 2.45
C GLY A 322 -21.26 2.94 1.13
N ASN A 323 -20.12 3.19 0.51
CA ASN A 323 -19.71 2.54 -0.73
C ASN A 323 -19.06 1.18 -0.43
N VAL A 324 -19.03 0.28 -1.43
CA VAL A 324 -18.27 -0.97 -1.36
C VAL A 324 -17.26 -1.01 -2.51
N TYR A 325 -16.00 -1.11 -2.15
CA TYR A 325 -14.84 -1.24 -3.02
C TYR A 325 -14.30 -2.67 -2.93
N GLY A 326 -14.16 -3.37 -4.05
CA GLY A 326 -13.64 -4.72 -4.09
C GLY A 326 -12.64 -4.93 -5.22
N GLN A 327 -11.43 -5.39 -4.93
CA GLN A 327 -10.43 -5.66 -5.96
C GLN A 327 -9.81 -7.06 -5.82
N ARG A 328 -9.74 -7.82 -6.92
CA ARG A 328 -9.18 -9.19 -6.97
C ARG A 328 -9.86 -10.12 -5.95
N LEU A 329 -11.13 -10.44 -6.22
CA LEU A 329 -11.94 -11.35 -5.40
C LEU A 329 -12.05 -12.71 -6.10
N GLU A 330 -11.57 -13.79 -5.47
CA GLU A 330 -11.22 -15.03 -6.18
C GLU A 330 -12.21 -16.19 -6.05
N SER A 331 -12.74 -16.53 -4.85
CA SER A 331 -13.63 -17.71 -4.73
C SER A 331 -15.13 -17.42 -4.91
N GLY A 332 -15.60 -16.20 -4.63
CA GLY A 332 -17.00 -15.80 -4.85
C GLY A 332 -17.40 -14.57 -4.04
N VAL A 333 -18.43 -13.85 -4.49
CA VAL A 333 -18.84 -12.56 -3.89
C VAL A 333 -20.36 -12.49 -3.71
N GLU A 334 -20.80 -12.27 -2.48
CA GLU A 334 -22.15 -11.84 -2.13
C GLU A 334 -22.08 -10.41 -1.54
N LEU A 335 -22.89 -9.49 -2.06
CA LEU A 335 -22.76 -8.07 -1.75
C LEU A 335 -24.12 -7.37 -1.71
N GLN A 336 -24.41 -6.63 -0.64
CA GLN A 336 -25.63 -5.82 -0.51
C GLN A 336 -25.36 -4.39 -0.02
N VAL A 337 -25.85 -3.38 -0.74
CA VAL A 337 -25.77 -1.96 -0.38
C VAL A 337 -27.17 -1.33 -0.32
N GLN A 338 -27.54 -0.75 0.81
CA GLN A 338 -28.80 0.00 0.91
C GLN A 338 -28.66 1.44 0.37
N GLN A 339 -27.59 2.16 0.73
CA GLN A 339 -27.31 3.52 0.25
C GLN A 339 -25.80 3.74 0.03
N GLY A 340 -25.38 3.84 -1.23
CA GLY A 340 -23.97 4.02 -1.61
C GLY A 340 -23.65 3.32 -2.93
N ASN A 341 -22.45 3.54 -3.46
CA ASN A 341 -22.03 2.98 -4.74
C ASN A 341 -21.33 1.62 -4.55
N ILE A 342 -21.28 0.84 -5.62
CA ILE A 342 -20.50 -0.40 -5.69
C ILE A 342 -19.43 -0.21 -6.77
N GLU A 343 -18.17 -0.48 -6.45
CA GLU A 343 -17.06 -0.46 -7.38
C GLU A 343 -16.23 -1.73 -7.22
N LEU A 344 -16.30 -2.62 -8.22
CA LEU A 344 -15.61 -3.91 -8.23
C LEU A 344 -14.64 -4.02 -9.39
N ASP A 345 -13.44 -4.56 -9.16
CA ASP A 345 -12.40 -4.76 -10.18
C ASP A 345 -11.76 -6.16 -10.08
N GLU A 346 -11.74 -6.89 -11.19
CA GLU A 346 -11.19 -8.25 -11.33
C GLU A 346 -11.86 -9.29 -10.40
N ILE A 347 -13.08 -9.69 -10.75
CA ILE A 347 -13.88 -10.72 -10.03
C ILE A 347 -13.75 -12.06 -10.76
N ASN A 348 -13.15 -13.07 -10.13
CA ASN A 348 -12.76 -14.33 -10.78
C ASN A 348 -13.73 -15.51 -10.56
N SER A 349 -14.86 -15.28 -9.90
CA SER A 349 -15.90 -16.28 -9.60
C SER A 349 -17.30 -15.65 -9.57
N THR A 350 -18.31 -16.42 -9.15
CA THR A 350 -19.72 -16.01 -9.05
C THR A 350 -19.90 -14.71 -8.28
N LEU A 351 -20.74 -13.83 -8.81
CA LEU A 351 -21.08 -12.53 -8.22
C LEU A 351 -22.59 -12.42 -8.00
N HIS A 352 -23.01 -12.15 -6.77
CA HIS A 352 -24.35 -11.69 -6.44
C HIS A 352 -24.27 -10.30 -5.78
N ALA A 353 -24.72 -9.27 -6.49
CA ALA A 353 -24.63 -7.88 -6.02
C ALA A 353 -26.01 -7.21 -6.06
N VAL A 354 -26.44 -6.63 -4.93
CA VAL A 354 -27.75 -6.00 -4.76
C VAL A 354 -27.60 -4.58 -4.20
N ALA A 355 -27.88 -3.57 -5.03
CA ALA A 355 -27.93 -2.16 -4.65
C ALA A 355 -29.38 -1.66 -4.55
N HIS A 356 -29.72 -0.92 -3.49
CA HIS A 356 -31.03 -0.25 -3.39
C HIS A 356 -31.01 1.21 -3.84
N ASN A 357 -29.90 1.94 -3.64
CA ASN A 357 -29.74 3.33 -4.07
C ASN A 357 -28.25 3.69 -4.22
N GLY A 358 -27.78 3.80 -5.47
CA GLY A 358 -26.42 4.17 -5.86
C GLY A 358 -26.06 3.58 -7.22
N ASN A 359 -24.87 3.90 -7.75
CA ASN A 359 -24.41 3.33 -9.02
C ASN A 359 -23.56 2.08 -8.79
N VAL A 360 -23.60 1.15 -9.74
CA VAL A 360 -22.83 -0.09 -9.71
C VAL A 360 -21.85 -0.10 -10.88
N ASN A 361 -20.55 -0.09 -10.58
CA ASN A 361 -19.46 -0.14 -11.56
C ASN A 361 -18.68 -1.44 -11.36
N ILE A 362 -18.55 -2.26 -12.40
CA ILE A 362 -17.82 -3.53 -12.33
C ILE A 362 -16.89 -3.67 -13.53
N SER A 363 -15.59 -3.80 -13.26
CA SER A 363 -14.52 -4.08 -14.22
C SER A 363 -14.01 -5.52 -14.03
N SER A 364 -13.75 -6.23 -15.12
CA SER A 364 -12.93 -7.46 -15.07
C SER A 364 -12.27 -7.74 -16.40
N SER A 365 -11.07 -8.30 -16.37
CA SER A 365 -10.36 -8.90 -17.51
C SER A 365 -10.92 -10.26 -17.90
N LYS A 366 -11.74 -10.88 -17.03
CA LYS A 366 -12.33 -12.21 -17.23
C LYS A 366 -13.72 -12.30 -16.65
N LEU A 367 -14.66 -12.90 -17.38
CA LEU A 367 -15.95 -13.33 -16.83
C LEU A 367 -15.86 -14.79 -16.38
N SER A 368 -16.34 -15.09 -15.16
CA SER A 368 -16.16 -16.41 -14.52
C SER A 368 -17.24 -16.61 -13.45
N GLY A 369 -17.91 -17.76 -13.45
CA GLY A 369 -19.08 -18.02 -12.59
C GLY A 369 -20.32 -17.19 -12.98
N TYR A 370 -21.51 -17.61 -12.52
CA TYR A 370 -22.74 -16.86 -12.76
C TYR A 370 -22.71 -15.47 -12.09
N TRP A 371 -23.06 -14.43 -12.83
CA TRP A 371 -23.14 -13.05 -12.33
C TRP A 371 -24.60 -12.59 -12.31
N SER A 372 -25.03 -12.04 -11.18
CA SER A 372 -26.37 -11.50 -10.96
C SER A 372 -26.28 -10.15 -10.25
N VAL A 373 -26.53 -9.08 -10.98
CA VAL A 373 -26.46 -7.70 -10.49
C VAL A 373 -27.86 -7.08 -10.50
N GLU A 374 -28.38 -6.69 -9.34
CA GLU A 374 -29.67 -6.00 -9.22
C GLU A 374 -29.48 -4.60 -8.60
N ASN A 375 -29.98 -3.55 -9.27
CA ASN A 375 -29.95 -2.17 -8.79
C ASN A 375 -31.35 -1.52 -8.84
N LEU A 376 -31.96 -1.34 -7.67
CA LEU A 376 -33.30 -0.77 -7.56
C LEU A 376 -33.35 0.73 -7.91
N LYS A 377 -32.23 1.47 -7.76
CA LYS A 377 -32.16 2.90 -8.11
C LYS A 377 -30.72 3.38 -8.34
N GLY A 378 -30.38 3.47 -9.61
CA GLY A 378 -29.12 3.99 -10.15
C GLY A 378 -28.81 3.28 -11.45
N ASP A 379 -27.68 3.64 -12.05
CA ASP A 379 -27.20 3.00 -13.28
C ASP A 379 -26.27 1.81 -12.96
N VAL A 380 -26.08 0.92 -13.93
CA VAL A 380 -25.16 -0.22 -13.85
C VAL A 380 -24.18 -0.16 -15.03
N ASN A 381 -22.90 -0.03 -14.74
CA ASN A 381 -21.81 0.00 -15.72
C ASN A 381 -20.95 -1.26 -15.57
N LEU A 382 -20.87 -2.06 -16.63
CA LEU A 382 -20.05 -3.27 -16.70
C LEU A 382 -18.98 -3.09 -17.79
N VAL A 383 -17.73 -3.43 -17.45
CA VAL A 383 -16.59 -3.45 -18.37
C VAL A 383 -15.97 -4.85 -18.34
N LEU A 384 -16.21 -5.62 -19.39
CA LEU A 384 -15.83 -7.03 -19.53
C LEU A 384 -14.85 -7.22 -20.71
N PRO A 385 -14.12 -8.35 -20.85
CA PRO A 385 -13.27 -8.56 -22.02
C PRO A 385 -14.08 -8.70 -23.31
N GLN A 386 -13.53 -8.27 -24.45
CA GLN A 386 -14.19 -8.40 -25.75
C GLN A 386 -14.42 -9.86 -26.15
N ASP A 387 -13.41 -10.72 -25.96
CA ASP A 387 -13.43 -12.12 -26.36
C ASP A 387 -14.07 -13.01 -25.26
N VAL A 388 -15.38 -12.85 -25.05
CA VAL A 388 -16.14 -13.55 -24.00
C VAL A 388 -17.33 -14.35 -24.53
N ASN A 389 -17.41 -15.62 -24.13
CA ASN A 389 -18.58 -16.49 -24.33
C ASN A 389 -19.56 -16.31 -23.16
N MET A 390 -20.64 -15.55 -23.35
CA MET A 390 -21.63 -15.26 -22.30
C MET A 390 -23.08 -15.31 -22.79
N ALA A 391 -23.97 -15.74 -21.89
CA ALA A 391 -25.42 -15.65 -22.06
C ALA A 391 -25.94 -14.45 -21.25
N VAL A 392 -26.69 -13.56 -21.88
CA VAL A 392 -26.96 -12.20 -21.41
C VAL A 392 -28.45 -12.03 -21.13
N ASP A 393 -28.80 -11.52 -19.95
CA ASP A 393 -30.17 -11.28 -19.45
C ASP A 393 -30.20 -9.89 -18.79
N LEU A 394 -30.37 -8.84 -19.60
CA LEU A 394 -30.39 -7.44 -19.18
C LEU A 394 -31.83 -6.90 -19.20
N HIS A 395 -32.25 -6.28 -18.12
CA HIS A 395 -33.54 -5.61 -18.00
C HIS A 395 -33.41 -4.23 -17.33
N SER A 396 -33.78 -3.16 -18.05
CA SER A 396 -33.99 -1.84 -17.48
C SER A 396 -35.49 -1.55 -17.32
N LEU A 397 -35.88 -0.92 -16.20
CA LEU A 397 -37.27 -0.50 -15.97
C LEU A 397 -37.60 0.91 -16.47
N LYS A 398 -36.59 1.81 -16.56
CA LYS A 398 -36.78 3.25 -16.89
C LYS A 398 -35.56 3.94 -17.53
N GLY A 399 -34.42 3.27 -17.64
CA GLY A 399 -33.26 3.76 -18.38
C GLY A 399 -33.25 3.20 -19.80
N SER A 400 -32.07 3.11 -20.41
CA SER A 400 -31.83 2.38 -21.67
C SER A 400 -30.69 1.38 -21.52
N ILE A 401 -30.56 0.45 -22.48
CA ILE A 401 -29.46 -0.52 -22.54
C ILE A 401 -28.48 -0.10 -23.64
N MET A 402 -27.27 0.27 -23.24
CA MET A 402 -26.18 0.68 -24.13
C MET A 402 -25.09 -0.40 -24.14
N THR A 403 -24.62 -0.78 -25.33
CA THR A 403 -23.53 -1.73 -25.49
C THR A 403 -22.72 -1.48 -26.75
N ASN A 404 -21.46 -1.91 -26.75
CA ASN A 404 -20.57 -1.93 -27.92
C ASN A 404 -20.26 -3.38 -28.41
N TYR A 405 -20.82 -4.42 -27.78
CA TYR A 405 -20.74 -5.78 -28.29
C TYR A 405 -21.56 -5.92 -29.58
N SER A 406 -20.89 -6.22 -30.70
CA SER A 406 -21.51 -6.24 -32.03
C SER A 406 -22.52 -7.37 -32.27
N SER A 407 -22.59 -8.38 -31.38
CA SER A 407 -23.63 -9.41 -31.41
C SER A 407 -24.89 -9.03 -30.63
N LEU A 408 -24.84 -7.99 -29.77
CA LEU A 408 -25.98 -7.58 -28.95
C LEU A 408 -26.73 -6.42 -29.61
N GLY A 409 -28.06 -6.51 -29.63
CA GLY A 409 -28.92 -5.37 -29.98
C GLY A 409 -28.93 -4.30 -28.89
N SER A 410 -28.94 -3.03 -29.28
CA SER A 410 -29.25 -1.91 -28.38
C SER A 410 -30.78 -1.73 -28.28
N ASP A 411 -31.40 -2.31 -27.25
CA ASP A 411 -32.83 -2.15 -26.94
C ASP A 411 -33.07 -1.04 -25.90
N GLU A 412 -34.29 -0.50 -25.86
CA GLU A 412 -34.66 0.51 -24.85
C GLU A 412 -34.88 -0.10 -23.45
N SER A 413 -35.19 -1.38 -23.32
CA SER A 413 -35.70 -1.97 -22.06
C SER A 413 -35.25 -3.38 -21.73
N ALA A 414 -35.02 -4.26 -22.71
CA ALA A 414 -34.63 -5.65 -22.44
C ALA A 414 -33.73 -6.25 -23.53
N VAL A 415 -32.65 -6.91 -23.13
CA VAL A 415 -31.75 -7.66 -24.03
C VAL A 415 -31.52 -9.05 -23.46
N ILE A 416 -32.05 -10.06 -24.16
CA ILE A 416 -31.84 -11.48 -23.86
C ILE A 416 -31.22 -12.14 -25.09
N ASP A 417 -29.91 -12.37 -25.06
CA ASP A 417 -29.14 -12.86 -26.21
C ASP A 417 -27.82 -13.53 -25.75
N SER A 418 -26.89 -13.78 -26.69
CA SER A 418 -25.59 -14.40 -26.47
C SER A 418 -24.45 -13.61 -27.11
N VAL A 419 -23.27 -13.69 -26.48
CA VAL A 419 -22.00 -13.25 -27.06
C VAL A 419 -21.12 -14.48 -27.24
N GLY A 420 -20.47 -14.57 -28.41
CA GLY A 420 -19.71 -15.74 -28.82
C GLY A 420 -20.60 -16.97 -29.01
N GLU A 421 -20.21 -18.11 -28.43
CA GLU A 421 -20.97 -19.36 -28.48
C GLU A 421 -22.09 -19.43 -27.40
N GLY A 422 -22.25 -18.38 -26.59
CA GLY A 422 -22.93 -18.45 -25.30
C GLY A 422 -22.05 -19.17 -24.25
N GLY A 423 -22.37 -19.02 -22.98
CA GLY A 423 -21.53 -19.58 -21.92
C GLY A 423 -21.88 -19.10 -20.52
N VAL A 424 -21.02 -18.27 -19.94
CA VAL A 424 -21.22 -17.77 -18.58
C VAL A 424 -22.46 -16.87 -18.52
N GLY A 425 -23.37 -17.13 -17.58
CA GLY A 425 -24.60 -16.34 -17.45
C GLY A 425 -24.35 -15.01 -16.75
N LEU A 426 -24.78 -13.92 -17.39
CA LEU A 426 -24.78 -12.55 -16.87
C LEU A 426 -26.22 -12.03 -16.82
N ARG A 427 -26.77 -11.87 -15.61
CA ARG A 427 -28.05 -11.21 -15.35
C ARG A 427 -27.82 -9.81 -14.78
N VAL A 428 -28.48 -8.80 -15.35
CA VAL A 428 -28.50 -7.44 -14.82
C VAL A 428 -29.92 -6.89 -14.80
N ARG A 429 -30.35 -6.38 -13.66
CA ARG A 429 -31.66 -5.72 -13.49
C ARG A 429 -31.48 -4.36 -12.88
N ALA A 430 -31.85 -3.30 -13.60
CA ALA A 430 -31.69 -1.93 -13.13
C ALA A 430 -33.00 -1.14 -13.24
N SER A 431 -33.26 -0.22 -12.31
CA SER A 431 -34.24 0.84 -12.59
C SER A 431 -33.65 1.98 -13.42
N GLY A 432 -32.32 2.17 -13.41
CA GLY A 432 -31.62 3.10 -14.29
C GLY A 432 -31.12 2.42 -15.56
N SER A 433 -30.15 3.05 -16.20
CA SER A 433 -29.53 2.61 -17.46
C SER A 433 -28.54 1.47 -17.22
N ILE A 434 -28.37 0.62 -18.23
CA ILE A 434 -27.36 -0.46 -18.21
C ILE A 434 -26.36 -0.16 -19.33
N SER A 435 -25.09 -0.05 -18.97
CA SER A 435 -23.97 0.14 -19.90
C SER A 435 -23.08 -1.10 -19.86
N LEU A 436 -23.15 -1.94 -20.88
CA LEU A 436 -22.33 -3.16 -21.00
C LEU A 436 -21.27 -2.94 -22.08
N GLN A 437 -20.03 -2.67 -21.66
CA GLN A 437 -18.92 -2.32 -22.55
C GLN A 437 -17.85 -3.41 -22.56
N HIS A 438 -17.23 -3.62 -23.72
CA HIS A 438 -15.98 -4.38 -23.80
C HIS A 438 -14.75 -3.50 -23.55
N LYS A 439 -13.79 -4.04 -22.79
CA LYS A 439 -12.40 -3.60 -22.65
C LYS A 439 -11.67 -4.04 -23.94
N GLY A 440 -11.00 -3.11 -24.62
CA GLY A 440 -10.24 -3.34 -25.87
C GLY A 440 -8.74 -3.09 -25.70
#